data_AF-A0A843AXZ0-F1
#
_entry.id   AF-A0A843AXZ0-F1
#
_cell.length_a   1.000
_cell.length_b   1.000
_cell.length_c   1.000
_cell.angle_alpha   90.00
_cell.angle_beta   90.00
_cell.angle_gamma   90.00
#
_symmetry.space_group_name_H-M   'P 1'
#
loop_
_entity.id
_entity.type
_entity.pdbx_description
1 polymer ?
#
loop_
_entity_poly.entity_id
_entity_poly.type
_entity_poly.pdbx_seq_one_letter_code
_entity_poly.pdbx_strand_id
1 'polypeptide(L)'
;MGFRTVARPLPGGRGERLEWYVPFVQNSTVVGSLFTLVHVPFMLAFLSVTVIGAMAAGTPDATVLALSLAVVGLLLYAEHMLDDTTAVGKPWNTVLGDRSLFALAGGLYVLAAAIGAWASIRYSSVVPGVGVGAGIVFTALYGLEVWKFHAVEFGAVGMGAIPAFSYLAQSAAAGESGGWLVAVALFVFGTLYCLVMLSLYEHTKTGDHATMWRLLGYHFLMIYALATAAIALGGLP
;
A
#
# COMPACT_ATOMS: atom_id res chain seq x y z
N MET A 1 9.32 -27.12 -22.59
CA MET A 1 10.02 -25.82 -22.65
C MET A 1 10.56 -25.52 -21.26
N GLY A 2 11.86 -25.64 -21.05
CA GLY A 2 12.47 -25.41 -19.75
C GLY A 2 12.61 -23.91 -19.47
N PHE A 3 12.07 -23.45 -18.33
CA PHE A 3 12.33 -22.12 -17.81
C PHE A 3 13.81 -22.06 -17.39
N ARG A 4 14.68 -21.49 -18.23
CA ARG A 4 16.02 -21.08 -17.79
C ARG A 4 15.86 -19.82 -16.95
N THR A 5 15.91 -19.97 -15.64
CA THR A 5 16.11 -18.88 -14.68
C THR A 5 17.49 -18.27 -14.94
N VAL A 6 17.53 -17.14 -15.64
CA VAL A 6 18.73 -16.30 -15.68
C VAL A 6 18.73 -15.51 -14.39
N ALA A 7 19.35 -16.06 -13.35
CA ALA A 7 19.63 -15.32 -12.13
C ALA A 7 20.49 -14.10 -12.52
N ARG A 8 19.90 -12.89 -12.46
CA ARG A 8 20.67 -11.66 -12.68
C ARG A 8 21.71 -11.56 -11.56
N PRO A 9 22.99 -11.27 -11.87
CA PRO A 9 23.98 -11.04 -10.84
C PRO A 9 23.59 -9.78 -10.05
N LEU A 10 23.47 -9.94 -8.74
CA LEU A 10 23.11 -8.86 -7.83
C LEU A 10 24.23 -7.81 -7.75
N PRO A 11 23.92 -6.50 -7.84
CA PRO A 11 24.86 -5.46 -7.45
C PRO A 11 25.00 -5.46 -5.92
N GLY A 12 26.24 -5.43 -5.42
CA GLY A 12 26.53 -5.29 -3.98
C GLY A 12 27.05 -6.56 -3.30
N GLY A 13 28.23 -6.43 -2.69
CA GLY A 13 28.89 -7.47 -1.90
C GLY A 13 28.05 -7.95 -0.71
N ARG A 14 28.50 -9.04 -0.07
CA ARG A 14 27.79 -9.76 1.00
C ARG A 14 27.46 -8.95 2.26
N GLY A 15 27.89 -7.69 2.37
CA GLY A 15 27.84 -6.90 3.62
C GLY A 15 26.65 -5.95 3.80
N GLU A 16 25.79 -5.74 2.78
CA GLU A 16 24.71 -4.73 2.84
C GLU A 16 23.30 -5.32 2.67
N ARG A 17 23.14 -6.63 2.82
CA ARG A 17 21.82 -7.26 2.72
C ARG A 17 21.22 -7.34 4.11
N LEU A 18 20.00 -6.83 4.28
CA LEU A 18 19.17 -7.09 5.45
C LEU A 18 19.07 -8.62 5.62
N GLU A 19 19.85 -9.21 6.53
CA GLU A 19 20.02 -10.67 6.65
C GLU A 19 18.70 -11.41 6.88
N TRP A 20 17.72 -10.74 7.49
CA TRP A 20 16.37 -11.22 7.74
C TRP A 20 15.44 -11.14 6.52
N TYR A 21 15.79 -10.34 5.52
CA TYR A 21 15.07 -10.18 4.26
C TYR A 21 15.46 -11.30 3.28
N VAL A 22 16.69 -11.82 3.39
CA VAL A 22 17.25 -12.87 2.52
C VAL A 22 16.33 -14.10 2.34
N PRO A 23 15.71 -14.70 3.39
CA PRO A 23 14.85 -15.86 3.22
C PRO A 23 13.52 -15.57 2.52
N PHE A 24 13.03 -14.33 2.63
CA PHE A 24 11.77 -13.88 2.03
C PHE A 24 11.93 -13.43 0.58
N VAL A 25 13.16 -13.19 0.14
CA VAL A 25 13.45 -12.53 -1.14
C VAL A 25 14.24 -13.44 -2.07
N GLN A 26 15.01 -14.38 -1.53
CA GLN A 26 15.69 -15.41 -2.31
C GLN A 26 14.82 -16.65 -2.48
N ASN A 27 13.61 -16.48 -3.00
CA ASN A 27 12.72 -17.60 -3.25
C ASN A 27 12.73 -18.00 -4.74
N SER A 28 13.24 -19.20 -5.00
CA SER A 28 13.35 -19.77 -6.35
C SER A 28 12.04 -20.37 -6.88
N THR A 29 10.95 -20.27 -6.11
CA THR A 29 9.63 -20.78 -6.51
C THR A 29 8.70 -19.64 -6.89
N VAL A 30 7.75 -19.92 -7.80
CA VAL A 30 6.70 -18.96 -8.19
C VAL A 30 5.87 -18.52 -6.99
N VAL A 31 5.42 -19.46 -6.15
CA VAL A 31 4.63 -19.15 -4.94
C VAL A 31 5.40 -18.25 -3.99
N GLY A 32 6.69 -18.54 -3.82
CA GLY A 32 7.59 -17.74 -3.03
C GLY A 32 7.77 -16.32 -3.55
N SER A 33 8.02 -16.19 -4.86
CA SER A 33 8.12 -14.88 -5.54
C SER A 33 6.86 -14.04 -5.37
N LEU A 34 5.67 -14.67 -5.43
CA LEU A 34 4.41 -13.98 -5.14
C LEU A 34 4.35 -13.48 -3.68
N PHE A 35 4.80 -14.29 -2.72
CA PHE A 35 4.88 -13.86 -1.32
C PHE A 35 5.93 -12.77 -1.08
N THR A 36 7.05 -12.82 -1.81
CA THR A 36 8.08 -11.77 -1.80
C THR A 36 7.48 -10.43 -2.24
N LEU A 37 6.78 -10.41 -3.38
CA LEU A 37 6.10 -9.24 -3.94
C LEU A 37 5.00 -8.69 -3.03
N VAL A 38 4.48 -9.47 -2.09
CA VAL A 38 3.46 -9.02 -1.14
C VAL A 38 4.04 -8.02 -0.13
N HIS A 39 5.33 -8.12 0.21
CA HIS A 39 5.98 -7.27 1.22
C HIS A 39 5.11 -6.97 2.47
N VAL A 40 4.77 -8.04 3.20
CA VAL A 40 3.73 -8.03 4.24
C VAL A 40 3.77 -6.82 5.20
N PRO A 41 4.91 -6.43 5.81
CA PRO A 41 4.92 -5.33 6.77
C PRO A 41 4.47 -4.00 6.15
N PHE A 42 4.88 -3.74 4.90
CA PHE A 42 4.52 -2.53 4.19
C PHE A 42 3.04 -2.57 3.77
N MET A 43 2.56 -3.67 3.21
CA MET A 43 1.14 -3.81 2.91
C MET A 43 0.26 -3.63 4.15
N LEU A 44 0.64 -4.20 5.30
CA LEU A 44 -0.11 -4.01 6.54
C LEU A 44 -0.18 -2.54 6.99
N ALA A 45 0.88 -1.75 6.78
CA ALA A 45 0.87 -0.32 7.09
C ALA A 45 -0.09 0.49 6.18
N PHE A 46 -0.25 0.07 4.92
CA PHE A 46 -1.18 0.71 3.99
C PHE A 46 -2.63 0.27 4.23
N LEU A 47 -2.83 -1.00 4.56
CA LEU A 47 -4.14 -1.51 4.94
C LEU A 47 -4.60 -0.92 6.28
N SER A 48 -3.71 -0.67 7.23
CA SER A 48 -4.07 -0.06 8.52
C SER A 48 -4.59 1.37 8.35
N VAL A 49 -3.96 2.19 7.50
CA VAL A 49 -4.48 3.54 7.20
C VAL A 49 -5.79 3.48 6.40
N THR A 50 -6.01 2.45 5.59
CA THR A 50 -7.31 2.20 4.94
C THR A 50 -8.41 2.00 6.00
N VAL A 51 -8.14 1.19 7.03
CA VAL A 51 -9.07 0.96 8.15
C VAL A 51 -9.32 2.26 8.91
N ILE A 52 -8.28 3.04 9.23
CA ILE A 52 -8.44 4.33 9.93
C ILE A 52 -9.40 5.25 9.16
N GLY A 53 -9.21 5.39 7.85
CA GLY A 53 -10.09 6.18 7.01
C GLY A 53 -11.54 5.70 7.07
N ALA A 54 -11.76 4.38 7.00
CA ALA A 54 -13.10 3.83 7.06
C ALA A 54 -13.77 4.05 8.42
N MET A 55 -13.04 3.85 9.52
CA MET A 55 -13.55 4.00 10.87
C MET A 55 -13.88 5.46 11.21
N ALA A 56 -13.26 6.43 10.53
CA ALA A 56 -13.58 7.85 10.68
C ALA A 56 -15.01 8.21 10.22
N ALA A 57 -15.71 7.31 9.49
CA ALA A 57 -17.11 7.48 9.11
C ALA A 57 -18.11 7.18 10.24
N GLY A 58 -17.65 6.87 11.46
CA GLY A 58 -18.50 6.52 12.59
C GLY A 58 -19.05 5.09 12.47
N THR A 59 -19.91 4.85 11.49
CA THR A 59 -20.49 3.52 11.21
C THR A 59 -20.04 3.03 9.84
N PRO A 60 -18.91 2.31 9.75
CA PRO A 60 -18.37 1.87 8.47
C PRO A 60 -19.25 0.79 7.83
N ASP A 61 -19.58 0.96 6.54
CA ASP A 61 -20.14 -0.10 5.72
C ASP A 61 -19.04 -1.16 5.49
N ALA A 62 -19.32 -2.40 5.92
CA ALA A 62 -18.39 -3.51 5.83
C ALA A 62 -18.04 -3.90 4.39
N THR A 63 -18.97 -3.73 3.45
CA THR A 63 -18.75 -3.98 2.02
C THR A 63 -17.79 -2.93 1.47
N VAL A 64 -18.00 -1.65 1.78
CA VAL A 64 -17.10 -0.56 1.35
C VAL A 64 -15.71 -0.74 1.93
N LEU A 65 -15.60 -1.12 3.21
CA LEU A 65 -14.31 -1.42 3.84
C LEU A 65 -13.61 -2.60 3.15
N ALA A 66 -14.32 -3.71 2.91
CA ALA A 66 -13.75 -4.88 2.25
C ALA A 66 -13.25 -4.55 0.84
N LEU A 67 -14.01 -3.78 0.06
CA LEU A 67 -13.61 -3.34 -1.28
C LEU A 67 -12.43 -2.38 -1.23
N SER A 68 -12.38 -1.48 -0.24
CA SER A 68 -11.27 -0.55 -0.07
C SER A 68 -9.97 -1.29 0.25
N LEU A 69 -10.02 -2.26 1.17
CA LEU A 69 -8.88 -3.13 1.50
C LEU A 69 -8.44 -3.96 0.30
N ALA A 70 -9.39 -4.53 -0.46
CA ALA A 70 -9.09 -5.28 -1.66
C ALA A 70 -8.40 -4.41 -2.72
N VAL A 71 -8.93 -3.22 -3.01
CA VAL A 71 -8.34 -2.29 -3.98
C VAL A 71 -6.94 -1.89 -3.55
N VAL A 72 -6.73 -1.46 -2.30
CA VAL A 72 -5.40 -1.06 -1.82
C VAL A 72 -4.41 -2.23 -1.93
N GLY A 73 -4.82 -3.44 -1.57
CA GLY A 73 -3.99 -4.64 -1.74
C GLY A 73 -3.64 -4.92 -3.22
N LEU A 74 -4.62 -4.83 -4.13
CA LEU A 74 -4.40 -5.03 -5.57
C LEU A 74 -3.44 -3.98 -6.14
N LEU A 75 -3.62 -2.72 -5.76
CA LEU A 75 -2.80 -1.60 -6.24
C LEU A 75 -1.34 -1.73 -5.79
N LEU A 76 -1.10 -2.04 -4.52
CA LEU A 76 0.26 -2.24 -3.99
C LEU A 76 0.93 -3.46 -4.58
N TYR A 77 0.16 -4.53 -4.77
CA TYR A 77 0.72 -5.76 -5.33
C TYR A 77 1.10 -5.59 -6.81
N ALA A 78 0.29 -4.85 -7.58
CA ALA A 78 0.61 -4.46 -8.94
C ALA A 78 1.83 -3.51 -8.99
N GLU A 79 1.91 -2.56 -8.05
CA GLU A 79 3.05 -1.65 -7.92
C GLU A 79 4.35 -2.42 -7.72
N HIS A 80 4.44 -3.30 -6.72
CA HIS A 80 5.64 -4.11 -6.48
C HIS A 80 6.00 -5.01 -7.67
N MET A 81 5.00 -5.52 -8.42
CA MET A 81 5.26 -6.27 -9.66
C MET A 81 5.94 -5.40 -10.72
N LEU A 82 5.48 -4.16 -10.90
CA LEU A 82 6.12 -3.21 -11.81
C LEU A 82 7.49 -2.79 -11.29
N ASP A 83 7.62 -2.59 -9.98
CA ASP A 83 8.87 -2.24 -9.31
C ASP A 83 9.98 -3.27 -9.58
N ASP A 84 9.64 -4.57 -9.54
CA ASP A 84 10.58 -5.67 -9.84
C ASP A 84 11.00 -5.74 -11.33
N THR A 85 10.26 -5.08 -12.24
CA THR A 85 10.68 -4.98 -13.65
C THR A 85 11.79 -3.96 -13.88
N THR A 86 12.02 -3.05 -12.93
CA THR A 86 12.98 -1.96 -13.09
C THR A 86 14.43 -2.44 -12.85
N ALA A 87 15.37 -1.89 -13.63
CA ALA A 87 16.77 -2.33 -13.59
C ALA A 87 17.55 -1.82 -12.36
N VAL A 88 16.91 -1.09 -11.45
CA VAL A 88 17.53 -0.43 -10.30
C VAL A 88 17.73 -1.43 -9.14
N GLY A 89 18.40 -2.55 -9.41
CA GLY A 89 19.00 -3.42 -8.38
C GLY A 89 18.14 -3.77 -7.16
N LYS A 90 16.80 -3.75 -7.27
CA LYS A 90 15.92 -3.94 -6.13
C LYS A 90 15.97 -5.40 -5.69
N PRO A 91 15.87 -5.67 -4.38
CA PRO A 91 16.25 -6.96 -3.84
C PRO A 91 15.31 -8.09 -4.27
N TRP A 92 14.08 -7.80 -4.75
CA TRP A 92 13.01 -8.77 -4.97
C TRP A 92 13.41 -9.98 -5.80
N ASN A 93 14.16 -9.79 -6.90
CA ASN A 93 14.72 -10.83 -7.78
C ASN A 93 13.80 -12.04 -7.95
N THR A 94 12.54 -11.78 -8.30
CA THR A 94 11.58 -12.86 -8.45
C THR A 94 11.96 -13.77 -9.61
N VAL A 95 11.47 -15.01 -9.59
CA VAL A 95 11.66 -15.92 -10.73
C VAL A 95 10.74 -15.60 -11.91
N LEU A 96 9.90 -14.57 -11.79
CA LEU A 96 8.98 -14.15 -12.82
C LEU A 96 9.72 -13.28 -13.84
N GLY A 97 9.52 -13.56 -15.13
CA GLY A 97 10.04 -12.70 -16.18
C GLY A 97 9.24 -11.40 -16.29
N ASP A 98 9.88 -10.33 -16.75
CA ASP A 98 9.30 -8.99 -16.87
C ASP A 98 7.92 -8.99 -17.57
N ARG A 99 7.75 -9.79 -18.64
CA ARG A 99 6.46 -9.93 -19.35
C ARG A 99 5.34 -10.45 -18.44
N SER A 100 5.65 -11.42 -17.58
CA SER A 100 4.68 -11.98 -16.64
C SER A 100 4.33 -10.97 -15.55
N LEU A 101 5.33 -10.24 -15.04
CA LEU A 101 5.13 -9.18 -14.05
C LEU A 101 4.22 -8.07 -14.60
N PHE A 102 4.50 -7.57 -15.81
CA PHE A 102 3.64 -6.59 -16.49
C PHE A 102 2.21 -7.11 -16.70
N ALA A 103 2.06 -8.35 -17.16
CA ALA A 103 0.74 -8.94 -17.41
C ALA A 103 -0.07 -9.09 -16.11
N LEU A 104 0.57 -9.54 -15.04
CA LEU A 104 -0.07 -9.69 -13.73
C LEU A 104 -0.44 -8.33 -13.14
N ALA A 105 0.48 -7.36 -13.15
CA ALA A 105 0.20 -6.00 -12.70
C ALA A 105 -0.99 -5.38 -13.47
N GLY A 106 -1.00 -5.52 -14.80
CA GLY A 106 -2.13 -5.08 -15.63
C GLY A 106 -3.45 -5.76 -15.25
N GLY A 107 -3.44 -7.07 -15.00
CA GLY A 107 -4.62 -7.81 -14.54
C GLY A 107 -5.14 -7.33 -13.19
N LEU A 108 -4.26 -7.04 -12.24
CA LEU A 108 -4.60 -6.49 -10.93
C LEU A 108 -5.20 -5.08 -11.04
N TYR A 109 -4.65 -4.22 -11.91
CA TYR A 109 -5.23 -2.89 -12.18
C TYR A 109 -6.60 -2.96 -12.85
N VAL A 110 -6.79 -3.87 -13.80
CA VAL A 110 -8.11 -4.10 -14.41
C VAL A 110 -9.13 -4.54 -13.36
N LEU A 111 -8.74 -5.45 -12.46
CA LEU A 111 -9.61 -5.89 -11.37
C LEU A 111 -9.93 -4.74 -10.39
N ALA A 112 -8.93 -3.95 -10.00
CA ALA A 112 -9.13 -2.78 -9.15
C ALA A 112 -10.10 -1.77 -9.81
N ALA A 113 -9.89 -1.45 -11.10
CA ALA A 113 -10.75 -0.57 -11.88
C ALA A 113 -12.19 -1.10 -11.95
N ALA A 114 -12.39 -2.40 -12.13
CA ALA A 114 -13.70 -3.02 -12.12
C ALA A 114 -14.41 -2.86 -10.76
N ILE A 115 -13.69 -3.03 -9.65
CA ILE A 115 -14.21 -2.77 -8.30
C ILE A 115 -14.61 -1.29 -8.14
N GLY A 116 -13.75 -0.37 -8.55
CA GLY A 116 -14.01 1.07 -8.47
C GLY A 116 -15.23 1.50 -9.30
N ALA A 117 -15.36 0.99 -10.52
CA ALA A 117 -16.51 1.24 -11.39
C ALA A 117 -17.80 0.67 -10.81
N TRP A 118 -17.77 -0.59 -10.34
CA TRP A 118 -18.91 -1.23 -9.69
C TRP A 118 -19.37 -0.46 -8.46
N ALA A 119 -18.44 -0.06 -7.57
CA ALA A 119 -18.75 0.71 -6.38
C ALA A 119 -19.34 2.07 -6.75
N SER A 120 -18.80 2.73 -7.78
CA SER A 120 -19.32 4.02 -8.24
C SER A 120 -20.76 3.95 -8.71
N ILE A 121 -21.11 2.89 -9.46
CA ILE A 121 -22.48 2.61 -9.89
C ILE A 121 -23.37 2.29 -8.68
N ARG A 122 -22.91 1.38 -7.80
CA ARG A 122 -23.67 0.89 -6.65
C ARG A 122 -24.05 1.99 -5.67
N TYR A 123 -23.16 2.95 -5.44
CA TYR A 123 -23.33 4.05 -4.49
C TYR A 123 -23.67 5.38 -5.18
N SER A 124 -23.92 5.38 -6.49
CA SER A 124 -24.26 6.58 -7.27
C SER A 124 -23.29 7.75 -7.03
N SER A 125 -22.00 7.45 -6.90
CA SER A 125 -20.95 8.41 -6.56
C SER A 125 -19.71 8.12 -7.38
N VAL A 126 -19.06 9.16 -7.90
CA VAL A 126 -17.81 9.02 -8.67
C VAL A 126 -16.58 8.78 -7.78
N VAL A 127 -16.71 8.99 -6.46
CA VAL A 127 -15.59 8.97 -5.52
C VAL A 127 -14.81 7.65 -5.55
N PRO A 128 -15.43 6.46 -5.46
CA PRO A 128 -14.68 5.20 -5.50
C PRO A 128 -13.89 5.03 -6.79
N GLY A 129 -14.50 5.34 -7.94
CA GLY A 129 -13.87 5.23 -9.25
C GLY A 129 -12.71 6.21 -9.43
N VAL A 130 -12.88 7.46 -8.98
CA VAL A 130 -11.80 8.47 -9.01
C VAL A 130 -10.65 8.06 -8.10
N GLY A 131 -10.93 7.60 -6.88
CA GLY A 131 -9.90 7.14 -5.95
C GLY A 131 -9.09 5.96 -6.49
N VAL A 132 -9.78 4.95 -7.06
CA VAL A 132 -9.13 3.81 -7.71
C VAL A 132 -8.33 4.24 -8.93
N GLY A 133 -8.89 5.07 -9.81
CA GLY A 133 -8.21 5.54 -11.01
C GLY A 133 -6.94 6.34 -10.69
N ALA A 134 -7.02 7.25 -9.73
CA ALA A 134 -5.86 7.98 -9.22
C ALA A 134 -4.82 7.03 -8.59
N GLY A 135 -5.27 6.02 -7.83
CA GLY A 135 -4.41 5.00 -7.26
C GLY A 135 -3.67 4.17 -8.31
N ILE A 136 -4.33 3.77 -9.40
CA ILE A 136 -3.70 3.05 -10.52
C ILE A 136 -2.62 3.92 -11.16
N VAL A 137 -2.94 5.17 -11.49
CA VAL A 137 -1.96 6.10 -12.10
C VAL A 137 -0.76 6.29 -11.17
N PHE A 138 -1.03 6.56 -9.89
CA PHE A 138 0.02 6.76 -8.89
C PHE A 138 0.92 5.53 -8.77
N THR A 139 0.35 4.35 -8.56
CA THR A 139 1.11 3.11 -8.36
C THR A 139 1.86 2.67 -9.62
N ALA A 140 1.28 2.88 -10.81
CA ALA A 140 1.98 2.59 -12.06
C ALA A 140 3.19 3.52 -12.26
N LEU A 141 3.03 4.82 -12.00
CA LEU A 141 4.14 5.78 -12.10
C LEU A 141 5.22 5.51 -11.05
N TYR A 142 4.82 5.16 -9.83
CA TYR A 142 5.72 4.86 -8.72
C TYR A 142 6.51 3.57 -8.95
N GLY A 143 5.85 2.47 -9.32
CA GLY A 143 6.49 1.18 -9.58
C GLY A 143 7.33 1.16 -10.86
N LEU A 144 6.99 1.97 -11.87
CA LEU A 144 7.84 2.13 -13.06
C LEU A 144 8.95 3.18 -12.89
N GLU A 145 9.04 3.81 -11.73
CA GLU A 145 10.00 4.88 -11.40
C GLU A 145 10.01 6.05 -12.42
N VAL A 146 8.86 6.33 -13.04
CA VAL A 146 8.75 7.32 -14.11
C VAL A 146 9.13 8.71 -13.59
N TRP A 147 10.06 9.41 -14.24
CA TRP A 147 10.46 10.78 -13.85
C TRP A 147 10.95 10.94 -12.40
N LYS A 148 11.52 9.89 -11.78
CA LYS A 148 11.90 9.87 -10.37
C LYS A 148 10.69 9.93 -9.41
N PHE A 149 9.54 9.40 -9.82
CA PHE A 149 8.34 9.31 -8.96
C PHE A 149 8.55 8.45 -7.70
N HIS A 150 9.60 7.63 -7.66
CA HIS A 150 10.01 6.84 -6.50
C HIS A 150 10.70 7.70 -5.42
N ALA A 151 10.19 8.90 -5.17
CA ALA A 151 10.66 9.81 -4.15
C ALA A 151 9.80 9.68 -2.88
N VAL A 152 10.42 9.98 -1.73
CA VAL A 152 9.80 9.92 -0.40
C VAL A 152 8.51 10.74 -0.35
N GLU A 153 8.51 11.90 -0.99
CA GLU A 153 7.39 12.83 -1.05
C GLU A 153 6.19 12.21 -1.76
N PHE A 154 6.40 11.50 -2.87
CA PHE A 154 5.33 10.85 -3.60
C PHE A 154 4.77 9.68 -2.79
N GLY A 155 5.63 8.83 -2.22
CA GLY A 155 5.20 7.75 -1.32
C GLY A 155 4.34 8.27 -0.17
N ALA A 156 4.72 9.42 0.41
CA ALA A 156 3.95 10.07 1.47
C ALA A 156 2.58 10.58 1.00
N VAL A 157 2.52 11.22 -0.17
CA VAL A 157 1.25 11.66 -0.77
C VAL A 157 0.33 10.47 -1.05
N GLY A 158 0.87 9.36 -1.57
CA GLY A 158 0.11 8.13 -1.79
C GLY A 158 -0.45 7.56 -0.48
N MET A 159 0.36 7.54 0.57
CA MET A 159 -0.07 7.06 1.89
C MET A 159 -1.11 7.98 2.55
N GLY A 160 -1.06 9.30 2.28
CA GLY A 160 -2.09 10.25 2.67
C GLY A 160 -3.41 10.04 1.92
N ALA A 161 -3.36 9.76 0.63
CA ALA A 161 -4.55 9.60 -0.20
C ALA A 161 -5.44 8.42 0.24
N ILE A 162 -4.84 7.33 0.71
CA ILE A 162 -5.55 6.09 1.09
C ILE A 162 -6.60 6.29 2.19
N PRO A 163 -6.26 6.79 3.40
CA PRO A 163 -7.26 7.01 4.45
C PRO A 163 -8.31 8.04 4.01
N ALA A 164 -7.92 9.07 3.26
CA ALA A 164 -8.83 10.09 2.76
C ALA A 164 -9.89 9.52 1.80
N PHE A 165 -9.47 8.75 0.79
CA PHE A 165 -10.39 8.13 -0.16
C PHE A 165 -11.20 6.98 0.47
N SER A 166 -10.63 6.23 1.43
CA SER A 166 -11.37 5.22 2.20
C SER A 166 -12.54 5.87 2.96
N TYR A 167 -12.28 6.99 3.64
CA TYR A 167 -13.31 7.78 4.31
C TYR A 167 -14.35 8.33 3.32
N LEU A 168 -13.91 8.97 2.23
CA LEU A 168 -14.83 9.55 1.25
C LEU A 168 -15.71 8.47 0.58
N ALA A 169 -15.21 7.25 0.39
CA ALA A 169 -16.00 6.14 -0.10
C ALA A 169 -17.08 5.71 0.92
N GLN A 170 -16.75 5.69 2.22
CA GLN A 170 -17.74 5.44 3.28
C GLN A 170 -18.80 6.55 3.33
N SER A 171 -18.41 7.83 3.32
CA SER A 171 -19.35 8.95 3.28
C SER A 171 -20.26 8.90 2.06
N ALA A 172 -19.71 8.54 0.88
CA ALA A 172 -20.50 8.37 -0.33
C ALA A 172 -21.54 7.24 -0.18
N ALA A 173 -21.16 6.10 0.41
CA ALA A 173 -22.08 4.99 0.65
C ALA A 173 -23.18 5.32 1.67
N ALA A 174 -22.86 6.15 2.66
CA ALA A 174 -23.82 6.66 3.64
C ALA A 174 -24.74 7.77 3.09
N GLY A 175 -24.46 8.28 1.88
CA GLY A 175 -25.20 9.41 1.30
C GLY A 175 -24.90 10.75 1.97
N GLU A 176 -23.78 10.86 2.67
CA GLU A 176 -23.38 12.07 3.39
C GLU A 176 -22.67 13.06 2.46
N SER A 177 -23.05 14.33 2.55
CA SER A 177 -22.36 15.44 1.88
C SER A 177 -21.75 16.35 2.96
N GLY A 178 -20.41 16.47 3.01
CA GLY A 178 -19.75 17.37 3.97
C GLY A 178 -18.45 16.88 4.62
N GLY A 179 -17.99 15.66 4.36
CA GLY A 179 -16.81 15.08 5.00
C GLY A 179 -15.44 15.59 4.52
N TRP A 180 -15.36 16.64 3.70
CA TRP A 180 -14.09 17.03 3.07
C TRP A 180 -13.03 17.50 4.09
N LEU A 181 -13.42 18.10 5.20
CA LEU A 181 -12.49 18.46 6.28
C LEU A 181 -11.86 17.21 6.93
N VAL A 182 -12.67 16.17 7.16
CA VAL A 182 -12.20 14.89 7.69
C VAL A 182 -11.26 14.22 6.69
N ALA A 183 -11.61 14.22 5.40
CA ALA A 183 -10.76 13.68 4.35
C ALA A 183 -9.40 14.42 4.25
N VAL A 184 -9.39 15.76 4.36
CA VAL A 184 -8.15 16.55 4.39
C VAL A 184 -7.33 16.24 5.64
N ALA A 185 -7.96 16.14 6.82
CA ALA A 185 -7.27 15.78 8.06
C ALA A 185 -6.63 14.38 7.96
N LEU A 186 -7.36 13.41 7.40
CA LEU A 186 -6.86 12.06 7.14
C LEU A 186 -5.72 12.05 6.11
N PHE A 187 -5.81 12.89 5.08
CA PHE A 187 -4.73 13.05 4.11
C PHE A 187 -3.45 13.57 4.75
N VAL A 188 -3.55 14.63 5.55
CA VAL A 188 -2.42 15.19 6.31
C VAL A 188 -1.86 14.15 7.27
N PHE A 189 -2.72 13.44 8.01
CA PHE A 189 -2.31 12.36 8.90
C PHE A 189 -1.52 11.27 8.17
N GLY A 190 -2.05 10.71 7.08
CA GLY A 190 -1.37 9.64 6.35
C GLY A 190 -0.06 10.09 5.70
N THR A 191 0.00 11.33 5.23
CA THR A 191 1.23 11.94 4.68
C THR A 191 2.30 12.07 5.76
N LEU A 192 1.97 12.68 6.91
CA LEU A 192 2.90 12.83 8.03
C LEU A 192 3.32 11.47 8.58
N TYR A 193 2.38 10.52 8.66
CA TYR A 193 2.65 9.17 9.10
C TYR A 193 3.71 8.49 8.23
N CYS A 194 3.61 8.60 6.90
CA CYS A 194 4.62 8.08 5.98
C CYS A 194 5.98 8.75 6.18
N LEU A 195 6.01 10.08 6.31
CA LEU A 195 7.26 10.82 6.52
C LEU A 195 7.96 10.40 7.83
N VAL A 196 7.20 10.15 8.91
CA VAL A 196 7.74 9.59 10.14
C VAL A 196 8.29 8.18 9.91
N MET A 197 7.54 7.30 9.26
CA MET A 197 7.98 5.93 8.96
C MET A 197 9.26 5.91 8.12
N LEU A 198 9.37 6.78 7.12
CA LEU A 198 10.55 6.90 6.28
C LEU A 198 11.74 7.48 7.05
N SER A 199 11.51 8.49 7.90
CA SER A 199 12.55 9.03 8.78
C SER A 199 13.10 7.98 9.74
N LEU A 200 12.20 7.14 10.29
CA LEU A 200 12.57 6.00 11.13
C LEU A 200 13.32 4.93 10.33
N TYR A 201 12.88 4.63 9.11
CA TYR A 201 13.57 3.69 8.22
C TYR A 201 14.99 4.16 7.88
N GLU A 202 15.17 5.41 7.49
CA GLU A 202 16.50 5.99 7.24
C GLU A 202 17.39 5.95 8.48
N HIS A 203 16.83 6.20 9.68
CA HIS A 203 17.57 6.07 10.93
C HIS A 203 17.98 4.61 11.22
N THR A 204 17.16 3.63 10.82
CA THR A 204 17.48 2.21 11.03
C THR A 204 18.51 1.63 10.06
N LYS A 205 18.81 2.34 8.95
CA LYS A 205 19.95 2.00 8.09
C LYS A 205 21.30 2.11 8.82
N THR A 206 21.34 2.75 9.99
CA THR A 206 22.53 2.78 10.85
C THR A 206 22.68 1.55 11.76
N GLY A 207 21.79 0.55 11.68
CA GLY A 207 22.04 -0.81 12.19
C GLY A 207 21.27 -1.29 13.43
N ASP A 208 20.28 -0.54 13.96
CA ASP A 208 19.47 -1.00 15.10
C ASP A 208 18.07 -1.49 14.69
N HIS A 209 18.01 -2.73 14.23
CA HIS A 209 16.79 -3.38 13.72
C HIS A 209 15.77 -3.74 14.82
N ALA A 210 16.20 -3.89 16.07
CA ALA A 210 15.29 -4.17 17.19
C ALA A 210 14.39 -2.96 17.48
N THR A 211 14.94 -1.76 17.29
CA THR A 211 14.22 -0.49 17.41
C THR A 211 13.18 -0.32 16.30
N MET A 212 13.45 -0.74 15.06
CA MET A 212 12.47 -0.73 13.96
C MET A 212 11.20 -1.54 14.29
N TRP A 213 11.35 -2.78 14.75
CA TRP A 213 10.20 -3.63 15.09
C TRP A 213 9.44 -3.15 16.32
N ARG A 214 10.13 -2.57 17.29
CA ARG A 214 9.47 -1.91 18.44
C ARG A 214 8.68 -0.71 17.98
N LEU A 215 9.22 0.12 17.09
CA LEU A 215 8.54 1.28 16.54
C LEU A 215 7.39 0.90 15.61
N LEU A 216 7.52 -0.17 14.81
CA LEU A 216 6.42 -0.72 14.03
C LEU A 216 5.35 -1.34 14.95
N GLY A 217 5.75 -2.01 16.02
CA GLY A 217 4.86 -2.49 17.07
C GLY A 217 4.13 -1.36 17.79
N TYR A 218 4.84 -0.29 18.16
CA TYR A 218 4.27 0.94 18.73
C TYR A 218 3.37 1.68 17.73
N HIS A 219 3.70 1.62 16.45
CA HIS A 219 2.86 2.14 15.39
C HIS A 219 1.52 1.40 15.34
N PHE A 220 1.52 0.07 15.30
CA PHE A 220 0.28 -0.70 15.37
C PHE A 220 -0.47 -0.43 16.68
N LEU A 221 0.23 -0.38 17.81
CA LEU A 221 -0.35 -0.04 19.12
C LEU A 221 -0.99 1.36 19.14
N MET A 222 -0.37 2.35 18.50
CA MET A 222 -0.87 3.71 18.41
C MET A 222 -2.08 3.79 17.48
N ILE A 223 -2.09 3.06 16.36
CA ILE A 223 -3.28 2.90 15.52
C ILE A 223 -4.42 2.28 16.34
N TYR A 224 -4.16 1.18 17.05
CA TYR A 224 -5.17 0.54 17.88
C TYR A 224 -5.67 1.48 18.97
N ALA A 225 -4.78 2.20 19.65
CA ALA A 225 -5.16 3.16 20.69
C ALA A 225 -5.98 4.33 20.13
N LEU A 226 -5.64 4.88 18.96
CA LEU A 226 -6.38 5.95 18.31
C LEU A 226 -7.75 5.46 17.81
N ALA A 227 -7.82 4.26 17.22
CA ALA A 227 -9.08 3.65 16.81
C ALA A 227 -9.98 3.36 18.03
N THR A 228 -9.43 2.83 19.12
CA THR A 228 -10.17 2.61 20.37
C THR A 228 -10.60 3.92 21.03
N ALA A 229 -9.76 4.96 21.03
CA ALA A 229 -10.12 6.27 21.55
C ALA A 229 -11.20 6.95 20.70
N ALA A 230 -11.16 6.81 19.37
CA ALA A 230 -12.22 7.30 18.49
C ALA A 230 -13.55 6.57 18.73
N ILE A 231 -13.52 5.26 18.99
CA ILE A 231 -14.72 4.48 19.39
C ILE A 231 -15.24 4.95 20.77
N ALA A 232 -14.34 5.18 21.74
CA ALA A 232 -14.71 5.59 23.10
C ALA A 232 -15.21 7.04 23.19
N LEU A 233 -14.70 7.94 22.35
CA LEU A 233 -15.08 9.36 22.31
C LEU A 233 -16.22 9.66 21.33
N GLY A 234 -16.43 8.77 20.34
CA GLY A 234 -17.43 8.92 19.29
C GLY A 234 -18.85 8.56 19.70
N GLY A 235 -19.08 8.03 20.91
CA GLY A 235 -20.42 7.78 21.45
C GLY A 235 -21.40 7.26 20.41
N LEU A 236 -21.09 6.15 19.74
CA LEU A 236 -22.11 5.44 18.99
C LEU A 236 -23.07 4.79 19.99
N PRO A 237 -24.39 4.78 19.71
CA PRO A 237 -25.36 3.98 20.46
C PRO A 237 -25.01 2.49 20.46
#